data_AF-A0A7V8A6Q5-F1
#
_entry.id   AF-A0A7V8A6Q5-F1
#
_cell.length_a   1.000
_cell.length_b   1.000
_cell.length_c   1.000
_cell.angle_alpha   90.00
_cell.angle_beta   90.00
_cell.angle_gamma   90.00
#
_symmetry.space_group_name_H-M   'P 1'
#
loop_
_entity.id
_entity.type
_entity.pdbx_description
1 polymer ?
#
loop_
_entity_poly.entity_id
_entity_poly.type
_entity_poly.pdbx_seq_one_letter_code
_entity_poly.pdbx_strand_id
1 'polypeptide(L)'
;MKKMAVVKLIIAVMVLITIVFSMSIIKVLGENKLTQDNAEKRALEFAEAVNYSYKDPKKIYAFLSSDFKDNMTEEEFVKAFKKERSYPYLTPLYINFSSVELSEDMTEGEAIYSQAARLPGMIYQIELVFENNNYYIYDFEDFLDGSYLEKFENLTYSLDSYFDFKK
;
A
#
# COMPACT_ATOMS: atom_id res chain seq x y z
N MET A 1 14.93 -44.64 36.49
CA MET A 1 13.64 -43.91 36.57
C MET A 1 13.75 -42.41 36.21
N LYS A 2 14.71 -41.63 36.74
CA LYS A 2 14.80 -40.17 36.46
C LYS A 2 14.98 -39.77 34.98
N LYS A 3 15.80 -40.49 34.20
CA LYS A 3 16.02 -40.19 32.76
C LYS A 3 14.74 -40.24 31.93
N MET A 4 13.85 -41.19 32.21
CA MET A 4 12.59 -41.35 31.47
C MET A 4 11.58 -40.24 31.78
N ALA A 5 11.59 -39.72 33.00
CA ALA A 5 10.79 -38.54 33.37
C ALA A 5 11.30 -37.26 32.70
N VAL A 6 12.62 -37.09 32.58
CA VAL A 6 13.24 -35.96 31.88
C VAL A 6 12.92 -35.98 30.39
N VAL A 7 13.00 -37.16 29.73
CA VAL A 7 12.65 -37.29 28.31
C VAL A 7 11.18 -36.97 28.05
N LYS A 8 10.26 -37.46 28.90
CA LYS A 8 8.83 -37.14 28.79
C LYS A 8 8.55 -35.64 28.99
N LEU A 9 9.26 -34.99 29.91
CA LEU A 9 9.15 -33.55 30.15
C LEU A 9 9.61 -32.75 28.93
N ILE A 10 10.74 -33.13 28.30
CA ILE A 10 11.26 -32.46 27.11
C ILE A 10 10.27 -32.58 25.94
N ILE A 11 9.69 -33.77 25.73
CA ILE A 11 8.69 -33.98 24.67
C ILE A 11 7.44 -33.13 24.94
N ALA A 12 6.95 -33.09 26.18
CA ALA A 12 5.79 -32.27 26.54
C ALA A 12 6.04 -30.77 26.29
N VAL A 13 7.23 -30.27 26.63
CA VAL A 13 7.62 -28.86 26.38
C VAL A 13 7.71 -28.57 24.89
N MET A 14 8.33 -29.46 24.10
CA MET A 14 8.40 -29.32 22.64
C MET A 14 7.01 -29.25 21.99
N VAL A 15 6.10 -30.16 22.38
CA VAL A 15 4.72 -30.15 21.89
C VAL A 15 4.02 -28.84 22.24
N LEU A 16 4.17 -28.36 23.47
CA LEU A 16 3.57 -27.11 23.92
C LEU A 16 4.09 -25.91 23.11
N ILE A 17 5.39 -25.85 22.83
CA ILE A 17 6.01 -24.80 22.00
C ILE A 17 5.43 -24.83 20.58
N THR A 18 5.32 -26.00 19.95
CA THR A 18 4.69 -26.11 18.61
C THR A 18 3.23 -25.66 18.59
N ILE A 19 2.45 -25.98 19.62
CA ILE A 19 1.04 -25.57 19.71
C ILE A 19 0.93 -24.04 19.87
N VAL A 20 1.76 -23.45 20.74
CA VAL A 20 1.77 -22.00 20.93
C VAL A 20 2.24 -21.30 19.65
N PHE A 21 3.28 -21.80 19.00
CA PHE A 21 3.81 -21.22 17.76
C PHE A 21 2.81 -21.31 16.60
N SER A 22 2.11 -22.44 16.46
CA SER A 22 1.06 -22.62 15.44
C SER A 22 -0.16 -21.73 15.71
N MET A 23 -0.60 -21.56 16.97
CA MET A 23 -1.67 -20.60 17.30
C MET A 23 -1.27 -19.15 17.05
N SER A 24 0.00 -18.79 17.28
CA SER A 24 0.54 -17.46 16.94
C SER A 24 0.55 -17.23 15.43
N ILE A 25 0.92 -18.24 14.64
CA ILE A 25 0.88 -18.18 13.17
C ILE A 25 -0.56 -18.01 12.67
N ILE A 26 -1.54 -18.73 13.23
CA ILE A 26 -2.96 -18.61 12.86
C ILE A 26 -3.51 -17.21 13.19
N LYS A 27 -3.08 -16.60 14.30
CA LYS A 27 -3.46 -15.21 14.63
C LYS A 27 -2.83 -14.17 13.70
N VAL A 28 -1.61 -14.40 13.23
CA VAL A 28 -0.92 -13.53 12.26
C VAL A 28 -1.48 -13.72 10.85
N LEU A 29 -1.91 -14.94 10.52
CA LEU A 29 -2.68 -15.29 9.31
C LEU A 29 -4.18 -15.03 9.50
N GLY A 30 -4.56 -14.04 10.32
CA GLY A 30 -5.96 -13.69 10.50
C GLY A 30 -6.61 -13.51 9.13
N GLU A 31 -7.59 -14.37 8.81
CA GLU A 31 -8.28 -14.30 7.54
C GLU A 31 -8.95 -12.93 7.44
N ASN A 32 -8.45 -12.05 6.55
CA ASN A 32 -9.16 -10.80 6.33
C ASN A 32 -10.46 -11.14 5.63
N LYS A 33 -11.56 -10.63 6.17
CA LYS A 33 -12.88 -10.98 5.69
C LYS A 33 -13.29 -10.07 4.54
N LEU A 34 -14.12 -10.61 3.66
CA LEU A 34 -14.85 -9.90 2.63
C LEU A 34 -15.94 -9.04 3.29
N THR A 35 -15.55 -7.91 3.88
CA THR A 35 -16.44 -7.03 4.66
C THR A 35 -16.10 -5.56 4.44
N GLN A 36 -17.10 -4.69 4.58
CA GLN A 36 -16.96 -3.22 4.59
C GLN A 36 -15.83 -2.75 5.52
N ASP A 37 -15.85 -3.14 6.79
CA ASP A 37 -14.83 -2.75 7.78
C ASP A 37 -13.40 -3.07 7.35
N ASN A 38 -13.21 -4.18 6.62
CA ASN A 38 -11.89 -4.59 6.15
C ASN A 38 -11.46 -3.76 4.93
N ALA A 39 -12.39 -3.46 4.03
CA ALA A 39 -12.12 -2.56 2.90
C ALA A 39 -11.75 -1.16 3.38
N GLU A 40 -12.50 -0.62 4.33
CA GLU A 40 -12.22 0.69 4.94
C GLU A 40 -10.88 0.72 5.66
N LYS A 41 -10.59 -0.31 6.47
CA LYS A 41 -9.28 -0.46 7.12
C LYS A 41 -8.15 -0.48 6.10
N ARG A 42 -8.33 -1.21 4.99
CA ARG A 42 -7.31 -1.31 3.95
C ARG A 42 -7.10 0.02 3.22
N ALA A 43 -8.19 0.71 2.89
CA ALA A 43 -8.16 2.03 2.27
C ALA A 43 -7.47 3.07 3.17
N LEU A 44 -7.68 3.01 4.49
CA LEU A 44 -6.99 3.84 5.48
C LEU A 44 -5.48 3.55 5.52
N GLU A 45 -5.10 2.27 5.63
CA GLU A 45 -3.70 1.86 5.65
C GLU A 45 -2.95 2.29 4.37
N PHE A 46 -3.63 2.25 3.21
CA PHE A 46 -3.07 2.76 1.96
C PHE A 46 -2.82 4.27 2.01
N ALA A 47 -3.80 5.06 2.45
CA ALA A 47 -3.62 6.50 2.61
C ALA A 47 -2.47 6.83 3.57
N GLU A 48 -2.33 6.09 4.67
CA GLU A 48 -1.18 6.24 5.57
C GLU A 48 0.14 5.90 4.88
N ALA A 49 0.17 4.84 4.07
CA ALA A 49 1.36 4.45 3.32
C ALA A 49 1.78 5.54 2.32
N VAL A 50 0.83 6.06 1.54
CA VAL A 50 1.03 7.15 0.58
C VAL A 50 1.49 8.44 1.29
N ASN A 51 0.83 8.82 2.38
CA ASN A 51 1.09 10.10 3.04
C ASN A 51 2.38 10.12 3.88
N TYR A 52 2.68 9.01 4.57
CA TYR A 52 3.70 8.99 5.62
C TYR A 52 4.81 7.97 5.39
N SER A 53 4.56 6.93 4.59
CA SER A 53 5.57 5.90 4.27
C SER A 53 6.21 6.05 2.88
N TYR A 54 5.91 7.12 2.13
CA TYR A 54 6.40 7.36 0.76
C TYR A 54 7.92 7.31 0.58
N LYS A 55 8.71 7.44 1.65
CA LYS A 55 10.18 7.27 1.61
C LYS A 55 10.59 5.83 1.32
N ASP A 56 9.70 4.87 1.55
CA ASP A 56 9.85 3.45 1.25
C ASP A 56 8.68 2.98 0.36
N PRO A 57 8.75 3.24 -0.97
CA PRO A 57 7.63 2.98 -1.88
C PRO A 57 7.21 1.51 -1.96
N LYS A 58 8.06 0.58 -1.52
CA LYS A 58 7.72 -0.85 -1.39
C LYS A 58 6.49 -1.06 -0.51
N LYS A 59 6.31 -0.22 0.51
CA LYS A 59 5.14 -0.25 1.39
C LYS A 59 3.86 0.13 0.67
N ILE A 60 3.92 0.97 -0.36
CA ILE A 60 2.78 1.35 -1.19
C ILE A 60 2.51 0.23 -2.21
N TYR A 61 3.57 -0.29 -2.85
CA TYR A 61 3.49 -1.41 -3.80
C TYR A 61 2.78 -2.65 -3.21
N ALA A 62 2.95 -2.90 -1.91
CA ALA A 62 2.27 -4.00 -1.22
C ALA A 62 0.74 -3.94 -1.30
N PHE A 63 0.14 -2.76 -1.52
CA PHE A 63 -1.31 -2.55 -1.65
C PHE A 63 -1.84 -2.77 -3.07
N LEU A 64 -0.97 -2.80 -4.08
CA LEU A 64 -1.41 -2.88 -5.48
C LEU A 64 -1.95 -4.26 -5.82
N SER A 65 -2.92 -4.31 -6.72
CA SER A 65 -3.54 -5.53 -7.23
C SER A 65 -2.51 -6.48 -7.87
N SER A 66 -2.89 -7.75 -7.97
CA SER A 66 -2.09 -8.77 -8.64
C SER A 66 -1.91 -8.44 -10.12
N ASP A 67 -2.94 -7.89 -10.78
CA ASP A 67 -2.87 -7.42 -12.17
C ASP A 67 -1.80 -6.33 -12.36
N PHE A 68 -1.71 -5.34 -11.46
CA PHE A 68 -0.62 -4.36 -11.49
C PHE A 68 0.74 -5.06 -11.35
N LYS A 69 0.86 -5.97 -10.38
CA LYS A 69 2.11 -6.66 -10.03
C LYS A 69 2.57 -7.65 -11.11
N ASP A 70 1.65 -8.15 -11.93
CA ASP A 70 1.95 -9.00 -13.08
C ASP A 70 2.60 -8.19 -14.22
N ASN A 71 2.39 -6.88 -14.25
CA ASN A 71 2.88 -5.98 -15.30
C ASN A 71 4.09 -5.12 -14.87
N MET A 72 4.30 -4.93 -13.56
CA MET A 72 5.40 -4.12 -13.04
C MET A 72 5.97 -4.70 -11.75
N THR A 73 7.29 -4.89 -11.71
CA THR A 73 7.99 -5.37 -10.50
C THR A 73 8.07 -4.30 -9.40
N GLU A 74 8.31 -4.74 -8.16
CA GLU A 74 8.51 -3.82 -7.03
C GLU A 74 9.67 -2.84 -7.29
N GLU A 75 10.78 -3.32 -7.85
CA GLU A 75 11.94 -2.48 -8.18
C GLU A 75 11.61 -1.39 -9.20
N GLU A 76 10.83 -1.73 -10.23
CA GLU A 76 10.37 -0.80 -11.27
C GLU A 76 9.42 0.24 -10.69
N PHE A 77 8.43 -0.19 -9.89
CA PHE A 77 7.53 0.72 -9.17
C PHE A 77 8.30 1.69 -8.30
N VAL A 78 9.26 1.21 -7.49
CA VAL A 78 10.09 2.06 -6.62
C VAL A 78 10.85 3.10 -7.43
N LYS A 79 11.36 2.74 -8.61
CA LYS A 79 12.05 3.68 -9.51
C LYS A 79 11.09 4.70 -10.10
N ALA A 80 9.92 4.27 -10.59
CA ALA A 80 8.89 5.13 -11.14
C ALA A 80 8.37 6.13 -10.10
N PHE A 81 7.99 5.64 -8.92
CA PHE A 81 7.53 6.44 -7.80
C PHE A 81 8.57 7.49 -7.37
N LYS A 82 9.84 7.11 -7.24
CA LYS A 82 10.92 8.07 -6.91
C LYS A 82 11.09 9.14 -7.99
N LYS A 83 10.99 8.76 -9.27
CA LYS A 83 11.05 9.70 -10.39
C LYS A 83 9.86 10.64 -10.36
N GLU A 84 8.66 10.13 -10.18
CA GLU A 84 7.45 10.95 -10.05
C GLU A 84 7.62 11.98 -8.92
N ARG A 85 8.04 11.51 -7.74
CA ARG A 85 8.19 12.36 -6.55
C ARG A 85 9.43 13.27 -6.58
N SER A 86 10.26 13.21 -7.61
CA SER A 86 11.46 14.05 -7.72
C SER A 86 11.15 15.54 -7.95
N TYR A 87 9.92 15.87 -8.38
CA TYR A 87 9.44 17.26 -8.51
C TYR A 87 8.13 17.43 -7.70
N PRO A 88 8.23 17.63 -6.37
CA PRO A 88 7.08 17.57 -5.46
C PRO A 88 5.99 18.61 -5.73
N TYR A 89 6.29 19.69 -6.47
CA TYR A 89 5.31 20.71 -6.85
C TYR A 89 4.42 20.31 -8.03
N LEU A 90 4.85 19.33 -8.84
CA LEU A 90 4.06 18.80 -9.96
C LEU A 90 3.11 17.71 -9.51
N THR A 91 3.47 16.96 -8.46
CA THR A 91 2.71 15.80 -7.99
C THR A 91 2.52 15.81 -6.46
N PRO A 92 1.80 16.80 -5.91
CA PRO A 92 1.38 16.74 -4.52
C PRO A 92 0.35 15.61 -4.35
N LEU A 93 0.80 14.44 -3.90
CA LEU A 93 -0.08 13.36 -3.46
C LEU A 93 -0.05 13.31 -1.93
N TYR A 94 -1.14 13.78 -1.34
CA TYR A 94 -1.52 13.56 0.05
C TYR A 94 -3.04 13.41 0.08
N ILE A 95 -3.53 12.28 0.59
CA ILE A 95 -4.94 11.89 0.48
C ILE A 95 -5.55 11.66 1.87
N ASN A 96 -6.76 12.15 2.10
CA ASN A 96 -7.50 11.90 3.35
C ASN A 96 -8.66 10.97 3.05
N PHE A 97 -8.72 9.84 3.75
CA PHE A 97 -9.80 8.87 3.63
C PHE A 97 -11.16 9.50 3.93
N SER A 98 -12.15 9.19 3.10
CA SER A 98 -13.55 9.60 3.28
C SER A 98 -14.44 8.39 3.53
N SER A 99 -14.50 7.46 2.58
CA SER A 99 -15.41 6.31 2.61
C SER A 99 -14.95 5.20 1.66
N VAL A 100 -15.56 4.02 1.80
CA VAL A 100 -15.53 2.96 0.79
C VAL A 100 -16.95 2.64 0.36
N GLU A 101 -17.16 2.46 -0.93
CA GLU A 101 -18.43 1.98 -1.49
C GLU A 101 -18.18 0.62 -2.16
N LEU A 102 -18.70 -0.45 -1.57
CA LEU A 102 -18.56 -1.81 -2.11
C LEU A 102 -19.75 -2.20 -2.99
N SER A 103 -19.47 -3.06 -3.95
CA SER A 103 -20.47 -3.85 -4.69
C SER A 103 -21.33 -4.71 -3.76
N GLU A 104 -22.46 -5.21 -4.26
CA GLU A 104 -23.38 -6.06 -3.48
C GLU A 104 -22.72 -7.36 -2.99
N ASP A 105 -21.83 -7.94 -3.80
CA ASP A 105 -21.09 -9.16 -3.43
C ASP A 105 -19.79 -8.86 -2.66
N MET A 106 -19.48 -7.58 -2.46
CA MET A 106 -18.33 -7.05 -1.73
C MET A 106 -16.96 -7.40 -2.34
N THR A 107 -16.91 -7.96 -3.55
CA THR A 107 -15.64 -8.38 -4.18
C THR A 107 -14.89 -7.22 -4.84
N GLU A 108 -15.61 -6.16 -5.18
CA GLU A 108 -15.08 -4.93 -5.78
C GLU A 108 -15.71 -3.71 -5.11
N GLY A 109 -15.11 -2.54 -5.31
CA GLY A 109 -15.66 -1.26 -4.86
C GLY A 109 -14.74 -0.09 -5.14
N GLU A 110 -15.05 1.05 -4.53
CA GLU A 110 -14.28 2.28 -4.66
C GLU A 110 -13.91 2.83 -3.28
N ALA A 111 -12.64 3.15 -3.09
CA ALA A 111 -12.17 3.97 -1.98
C ALA A 111 -12.19 5.45 -2.41
N ILE A 112 -12.86 6.27 -1.61
CA ILE A 112 -13.03 7.70 -1.86
C ILE A 112 -12.13 8.47 -0.90
N TYR A 113 -11.30 9.33 -1.47
CA TYR A 113 -10.40 10.21 -0.74
C TYR A 113 -10.60 11.67 -1.14
N SER A 114 -10.27 12.59 -0.22
CA SER A 114 -10.01 13.98 -0.58
C SER A 114 -8.51 14.20 -0.75
N GLN A 115 -8.10 14.75 -1.88
CA GLN A 115 -6.70 15.06 -2.16
C GLN A 115 -6.36 16.47 -1.67
N ALA A 116 -5.25 16.60 -0.95
CA ALA A 116 -4.70 17.89 -0.59
C ALA A 116 -4.15 18.57 -1.85
N ALA A 117 -4.94 19.47 -2.42
CA ALA A 117 -4.57 20.26 -3.59
C ALA A 117 -4.60 21.76 -3.28
N ARG A 118 -4.09 22.57 -4.22
CA ARG A 118 -4.18 24.03 -4.13
C ARG A 118 -5.63 24.54 -4.15
N LEU A 119 -6.56 23.76 -4.72
CA LEU A 119 -7.98 24.04 -4.74
C LEU A 119 -8.73 23.04 -3.84
N PRO A 120 -9.64 23.49 -2.97
CA PRO A 120 -10.43 22.60 -2.13
C PRO A 120 -11.38 21.75 -2.98
N GLY A 121 -11.63 20.52 -2.54
CA GLY A 121 -12.65 19.64 -3.12
C GLY A 121 -12.18 18.70 -4.24
N MET A 122 -10.87 18.53 -4.45
CA MET A 122 -10.38 17.45 -5.32
C MET A 122 -10.65 16.10 -4.65
N ILE A 123 -11.46 15.29 -5.32
CA ILE A 123 -11.77 13.92 -4.93
C ILE A 123 -10.82 12.99 -5.70
N TYR A 124 -10.28 12.01 -5.01
CA TYR A 124 -9.47 10.94 -5.57
C TYR A 124 -10.20 9.63 -5.30
N GLN A 125 -10.70 9.00 -6.36
CA GLN A 125 -11.41 7.73 -6.31
C GLN A 125 -10.49 6.64 -6.82
N ILE A 126 -10.42 5.53 -6.11
CA ILE A 126 -9.53 4.42 -6.43
C ILE A 126 -10.30 3.12 -6.30
N GLU A 127 -10.18 2.25 -7.29
CA GLU A 127 -10.86 0.96 -7.27
C GLU A 127 -10.20 0.01 -6.26
N LEU A 128 -11.04 -0.78 -5.59
CA LEU A 128 -10.68 -1.85 -4.68
C LEU A 128 -11.11 -3.19 -5.27
N VAL A 129 -10.27 -4.21 -5.11
CA VAL A 129 -10.59 -5.60 -5.44
C VAL A 129 -10.22 -6.52 -4.30
N PHE A 130 -11.10 -7.46 -3.97
CA PHE A 130 -10.81 -8.51 -3.01
C PHE A 130 -10.16 -9.71 -3.71
N GLU A 131 -8.89 -9.92 -3.42
CA GLU A 131 -8.09 -11.03 -3.92
C GLU A 131 -7.12 -11.49 -2.85
N ASN A 132 -6.59 -12.72 -2.95
CA ASN A 132 -5.56 -13.21 -2.00
C ASN A 132 -5.93 -12.99 -0.51
N ASN A 133 -7.23 -13.11 -0.19
CA ASN A 133 -7.78 -12.93 1.15
C ASN A 133 -7.56 -11.52 1.75
N ASN A 134 -7.57 -10.47 0.93
CA ASN A 134 -7.62 -9.06 1.36
C ASN A 134 -8.10 -8.12 0.24
N TYR A 135 -8.33 -6.85 0.55
CA TYR A 135 -8.53 -5.82 -0.47
C TYR A 135 -7.18 -5.29 -1.00
N TYR A 136 -7.13 -5.07 -2.29
CA TYR A 136 -6.03 -4.49 -3.04
C TYR A 136 -6.55 -3.37 -3.93
N ILE A 137 -5.64 -2.56 -4.44
CA ILE A 137 -5.94 -1.25 -5.01
C ILE A 137 -5.46 -1.21 -6.46
N TYR A 138 -6.30 -0.67 -7.34
CA TYR A 138 -5.91 -0.27 -8.70
C TYR A 138 -5.57 1.22 -8.71
N ASP A 139 -4.28 1.53 -8.69
CA ASP A 139 -3.76 2.89 -8.73
C ASP A 139 -2.41 2.89 -9.45
N PHE A 140 -1.91 4.07 -9.83
CA PHE A 140 -0.63 4.27 -10.52
C PHE A 140 -0.52 3.61 -11.90
N GLU A 141 -1.63 3.41 -12.62
CA GLU A 141 -1.63 2.83 -13.97
C GLU A 141 -0.74 3.62 -14.94
N ASP A 142 -0.60 4.93 -14.72
CA ASP A 142 0.29 5.83 -15.46
C ASP A 142 1.77 5.44 -15.36
N PHE A 143 2.14 4.60 -14.37
CA PHE A 143 3.48 4.04 -14.28
C PHE A 143 3.68 2.88 -15.25
N LEU A 144 2.63 2.10 -15.53
CA LEU A 144 2.69 0.92 -16.41
C LEU A 144 2.95 1.34 -17.86
N ASP A 145 2.26 2.38 -18.32
CA ASP A 145 2.42 2.90 -19.69
C ASP A 145 3.48 4.01 -19.81
N GLY A 146 3.98 4.51 -18.69
CA GLY A 146 5.00 5.54 -18.62
C GLY A 146 4.48 6.97 -18.85
N SER A 147 3.17 7.18 -19.01
CA SER A 147 2.55 8.49 -19.22
C SER A 147 2.80 9.44 -18.04
N TYR A 148 3.11 8.92 -16.85
CA TYR A 148 3.57 9.72 -15.71
C TYR A 148 4.82 10.57 -16.04
N LEU A 149 5.57 10.22 -17.09
CA LEU A 149 6.76 10.96 -17.52
C LEU A 149 6.45 12.24 -18.31
N GLU A 150 5.28 12.34 -18.94
CA GLU A 150 4.91 13.45 -19.82
C GLU A 150 4.96 14.80 -19.09
N LYS A 151 4.59 14.82 -17.81
CA LYS A 151 4.66 16.02 -16.96
C LYS A 151 6.07 16.56 -16.75
N PHE A 152 7.11 15.76 -17.02
CA PHE A 152 8.50 16.20 -16.96
C PHE A 152 9.03 16.74 -18.30
N GLU A 153 8.42 16.39 -19.43
CA GLU A 153 8.91 16.78 -20.76
C GLU A 153 8.77 18.29 -21.02
N ASN A 154 7.71 18.90 -20.45
CA ASN A 154 7.41 20.32 -20.62
C ASN A 154 8.01 21.22 -19.52
N LEU A 155 8.92 20.70 -18.68
CA LEU A 155 9.58 21.50 -17.65
C LEU A 155 10.61 22.45 -18.26
N THR A 156 10.14 23.63 -18.65
CA THR A 156 10.94 24.73 -19.17
C THR A 156 11.71 25.51 -18.09
N TYR A 157 11.55 25.16 -16.81
CA TYR A 157 12.13 25.90 -15.68
C TYR A 157 13.25 25.08 -15.02
N SER A 158 14.49 25.59 -15.06
CA SER A 158 15.54 25.11 -14.14
C SER A 158 15.32 25.72 -12.76
N LEU A 159 15.64 24.98 -11.69
CA LEU A 159 15.55 25.45 -10.30
C LEU A 159 16.33 26.77 -10.05
N ASP A 160 17.31 27.07 -10.91
CA ASP A 160 18.08 28.32 -10.88
C ASP A 160 17.21 29.55 -11.15
N SER A 161 16.02 29.40 -11.77
CA SER A 161 15.11 30.53 -12.00
C SER A 161 14.35 30.97 -10.74
N TYR A 162 14.29 30.11 -9.70
CA TYR A 162 13.55 30.38 -8.46
C TYR A 162 14.46 30.71 -7.27
N PHE A 163 15.73 30.31 -7.32
CA PHE A 163 16.68 30.52 -6.24
C PHE A 163 17.89 31.28 -6.77
N ASP A 164 18.09 32.49 -6.26
CA ASP A 164 19.34 33.22 -6.47
C ASP A 164 20.43 32.58 -5.57
N PHE A 165 21.20 31.66 -6.14
CA PHE A 165 22.32 31.02 -5.46
C PHE A 165 23.54 31.93 -5.34
N LYS A 166 23.48 33.17 -5.85
CA LYS A 166 24.52 34.18 -5.62
C LYS A 166 24.18 34.99 -4.37
N LYS A 167 24.60 34.48 -3.22
CA LYS A 167 24.92 35.31 -2.06
C LYS A 167 26.43 35.45 -1.92
#